data_AF-A0A943MU92-F1
#
_entry.id   AF-A0A943MU92-F1
#
_cell.length_a   1.000
_cell.length_b   1.000
_cell.length_c   1.000
_cell.angle_alpha   90.00
_cell.angle_beta   90.00
_cell.angle_gamma   90.00
#
_symmetry.space_group_name_H-M   'P 1'
#
loop_
_entity.id
_entity.type
_entity.pdbx_description
1 polymer ?
#
loop_
_entity_poly.entity_id
_entity_poly.type
_entity_poly.pdbx_seq_one_letter_code
_entity_poly.pdbx_strand_id
1 'polypeptide(L)'
;QTILEALRRAGATCDQTAESKKGRKITKADLFEAGLSGGENSAQKRKVLLRKLKLPEHLAPNALLKVLNSLMDYEEFSRQVQKL
;
A
#
# COMPACT_ATOMS: atom_id res chain seq x y z
N GLN A 1 -22.21 -4.83 -15.81
CA GLN A 1 -21.69 -5.66 -14.70
C GLN A 1 -20.89 -4.76 -13.78
N THR A 2 -21.25 -4.79 -12.50
CA THR A 2 -21.39 -3.59 -11.68
C THR A 2 -20.20 -3.44 -10.73
N ILE A 3 -19.62 -2.24 -10.72
CA ILE A 3 -18.42 -1.81 -9.96
C ILE A 3 -18.62 -1.88 -8.42
N LEU A 4 -19.80 -2.29 -7.96
CA LEU A 4 -20.20 -2.31 -6.54
C LEU A 4 -19.70 -3.55 -5.75
N GLU A 5 -19.26 -4.63 -6.41
CA GLU A 5 -18.88 -5.86 -5.69
C GLU A 5 -17.40 -5.90 -5.23
N ALA A 6 -16.53 -5.08 -5.83
CA ALA A 6 -15.12 -4.99 -5.43
C ALA A 6 -14.93 -4.27 -4.07
N LEU A 7 -15.89 -3.42 -3.68
CA LEU A 7 -15.80 -2.64 -2.45
C LEU A 7 -16.20 -3.43 -1.19
N ARG A 8 -16.93 -4.56 -1.34
CA ARG A 8 -17.39 -5.38 -0.19
C ARG A 8 -16.29 -6.27 0.43
N ARG A 9 -15.09 -6.32 -0.16
CA ARG A 9 -13.91 -6.98 0.42
C ARG A 9 -12.86 -6.01 0.96
N ALA A 10 -13.11 -4.70 0.90
CA ALA A 10 -12.41 -3.78 1.77
C ALA A 10 -13.05 -3.95 3.15
N GLY A 11 -12.47 -4.83 3.97
CA GLY A 11 -12.81 -4.99 5.39
C GLY A 11 -12.68 -3.67 6.11
N ALA A 12 -13.71 -2.85 6.01
CA ALA A 12 -13.96 -1.65 6.77
C ALA A 12 -14.38 -2.09 8.19
N THR A 13 -13.44 -2.74 8.87
CA THR A 13 -13.40 -2.73 10.31
C THR A 13 -12.22 -1.83 10.65
N CYS A 14 -12.46 -0.53 10.51
CA CYS A 14 -11.69 0.50 11.18
C CYS A 14 -12.04 0.44 12.67
N ASP A 15 -11.63 -0.64 13.34
CA ASP A 15 -11.70 -0.73 14.79
C ASP A 15 -10.29 -0.64 15.37
N GLN A 16 -10.15 0.28 16.29
CA GLN A 16 -8.93 0.72 16.93
C GLN A 16 -8.40 -0.32 17.92
N THR A 17 -8.09 -1.55 17.52
CA THR A 17 -7.45 -2.50 18.45
C THR A 17 -6.59 -3.51 17.73
N ALA A 18 -5.32 -3.17 17.48
CA ALA A 18 -4.29 -4.18 17.22
C ALA A 18 -2.91 -3.60 17.54
N GLU A 19 -2.68 -3.31 18.82
CA GLU A 19 -1.35 -3.46 19.40
C GLU A 19 -0.95 -4.93 19.25
N SER A 20 -0.42 -5.29 18.09
CA SER A 20 0.02 -6.64 17.80
C SER A 20 1.16 -6.59 16.81
N LYS A 21 2.37 -6.39 17.36
CA LYS A 21 3.68 -6.72 16.78
C LYS A 21 3.92 -6.17 15.36
N LYS A 22 4.22 -4.88 15.18
CA LYS A 22 4.63 -4.38 13.85
C LYS A 22 5.75 -3.35 14.01
N GLY A 23 6.86 -3.55 13.30
CA GLY A 23 8.02 -2.66 13.29
C GLY A 23 7.68 -1.24 12.82
N ARG A 24 8.70 -0.42 12.51
CA ARG A 24 8.54 0.95 12.02
C ARG A 24 7.43 1.02 10.96
N LYS A 25 6.48 1.95 11.13
CA LYS A 25 5.43 2.23 10.14
C LYS A 25 6.05 2.82 8.88
N ILE A 26 5.46 2.50 7.73
CA ILE A 26 5.85 3.07 6.44
C ILE A 26 5.37 4.52 6.42
N THR A 27 6.24 5.44 6.04
CA THR A 27 5.94 6.87 5.94
C THR A 27 5.82 7.33 4.49
N LYS A 28 5.29 8.53 4.28
CA LYS A 28 5.22 9.13 2.94
C LYS A 28 6.61 9.39 2.35
N ALA A 29 7.61 9.66 3.20
CA ALA A 29 9.01 9.78 2.78
C ALA A 29 9.52 8.46 2.21
N ASP A 30 9.24 7.33 2.86
CA ASP A 30 9.65 6.00 2.37
C ASP A 30 9.04 5.69 0.99
N LEU A 31 7.80 6.10 0.73
CA LEU A 31 7.19 5.99 -0.61
C LEU A 31 7.87 6.89 -1.64
N PHE A 32 8.34 8.06 -1.23
CA PHE A 32 9.07 8.98 -2.10
C PHE A 32 10.47 8.42 -2.41
N GLU A 33 11.20 7.94 -1.41
CA GLU A 33 12.52 7.31 -1.55
C GLU A 33 12.46 6.03 -2.40
N ALA A 34 11.39 5.23 -2.26
CA ALA A 34 11.11 4.08 -3.12
C ALA A 34 10.75 4.47 -4.57
N GLY A 35 10.60 5.77 -4.86
CA GLY A 35 10.14 6.28 -6.15
C GLY A 35 8.68 5.93 -6.47
N LEU A 36 7.87 5.57 -5.46
CA LEU A 36 6.44 5.28 -5.58
C LEU A 36 5.58 6.56 -5.52
N SER A 37 6.19 7.71 -5.19
CA SER A 37 5.53 9.01 -5.17
C SER A 37 6.48 10.12 -5.64
N GLY A 38 5.93 11.18 -6.26
CA GLY A 38 6.65 12.42 -6.54
C GLY A 38 7.53 12.46 -7.80
N GLY A 39 7.72 11.35 -8.52
CA GLY A 39 8.47 11.30 -9.79
C GLY A 39 7.63 10.82 -10.98
N GLU A 40 8.14 11.03 -12.19
CA GLU A 40 7.48 10.64 -13.46
C GLU A 40 7.17 9.12 -13.51
N ASN A 41 8.08 8.29 -13.00
CA ASN A 41 7.94 6.83 -12.98
C ASN A 41 7.12 6.29 -11.80
N SER A 42 6.67 7.15 -10.88
CA SER A 42 5.98 6.73 -9.66
C SER A 42 4.61 6.10 -9.89
N ALA A 43 3.92 6.50 -10.96
CA ALA A 43 2.64 5.89 -11.32
C ALA A 43 2.82 4.44 -11.81
N GLN A 44 3.86 4.17 -12.62
CA GLN A 44 4.17 2.83 -13.11
C GLN A 44 4.63 1.92 -11.97
N LYS A 45 5.60 2.36 -11.14
CA LYS A 45 6.08 1.56 -10.01
C LYS A 45 4.96 1.22 -9.01
N ARG A 46 4.04 2.16 -8.73
CA ARG A 46 2.85 1.87 -7.93
C ARG A 46 1.97 0.81 -8.57
N LYS A 47 1.70 0.90 -9.88
CA LYS A 47 0.89 -0.13 -10.57
C LYS A 47 1.53 -1.52 -10.45
N VAL A 48 2.84 -1.64 -10.62
CA VAL A 48 3.55 -2.92 -10.48
C VAL A 48 3.44 -3.45 -9.04
N LEU A 49 3.69 -2.61 -8.04
CA LEU A 49 3.54 -2.99 -6.64
C LEU A 49 2.11 -3.39 -6.28
N LEU A 50 1.12 -2.61 -6.74
CA LEU A 50 -0.29 -2.90 -6.54
C LEU A 50 -0.68 -4.25 -7.15
N ARG A 51 -0.23 -4.54 -8.39
CA ARG A 51 -0.46 -5.84 -9.03
C ARG A 51 0.18 -6.99 -8.26
N LYS A 52 1.43 -6.81 -7.82
CA LYS A 52 2.16 -7.82 -7.03
C LYS A 52 1.47 -8.13 -5.71
N LEU A 53 0.93 -7.10 -5.05
CA LEU A 53 0.17 -7.21 -3.81
C LEU A 53 -1.33 -7.53 -4.02
N LYS A 54 -1.76 -7.73 -5.27
CA LYS A 54 -3.17 -7.94 -5.66
C LYS A 54 -4.12 -6.86 -5.12
N LEU A 55 -3.63 -5.63 -5.07
CA LEU A 55 -4.35 -4.45 -4.62
C LEU A 55 -4.98 -3.70 -5.81
N PRO A 56 -6.05 -2.91 -5.58
CA PRO A 56 -6.70 -2.14 -6.63
C PRO A 56 -5.73 -1.14 -7.30
N GLU A 57 -5.70 -1.14 -8.63
CA GLU A 57 -4.70 -0.42 -9.46
C GLU A 57 -4.79 1.11 -9.39
N HIS A 58 -5.88 1.66 -8.84
CA HIS A 58 -6.16 3.10 -8.76
C HIS A 58 -6.04 3.68 -7.34
N LEU A 59 -5.16 3.13 -6.51
CA LEU A 59 -4.93 3.70 -5.18
C LEU A 59 -4.11 5.00 -5.24
N ALA A 60 -4.69 6.05 -4.66
CA ALA A 60 -3.98 7.30 -4.38
C ALA A 60 -2.81 7.06 -3.40
N PRO A 61 -1.72 7.85 -3.43
CA PRO A 61 -0.55 7.63 -2.59
C PRO A 61 -0.87 7.52 -1.09
N ASN A 62 -1.77 8.36 -0.59
CA ASN A 62 -2.19 8.33 0.81
C ASN A 62 -3.03 7.09 1.15
N ALA A 63 -3.84 6.60 0.21
CA ALA A 63 -4.63 5.38 0.39
C ALA A 63 -3.74 4.14 0.36
N LEU A 64 -2.77 4.10 -0.58
CA LEU A 64 -1.74 3.07 -0.65
C LEU A 64 -0.97 3.00 0.67
N LEU A 65 -0.53 4.13 1.22
CA LEU A 65 0.19 4.17 2.51
C LEU A 65 -0.61 3.53 3.65
N LYS A 66 -1.91 3.81 3.73
CA LYS A 66 -2.80 3.23 4.76
C LYS A 66 -2.94 1.71 4.57
N VAL A 67 -3.13 1.27 3.33
CA VAL A 67 -3.25 -0.17 3.00
C VAL A 67 -1.95 -0.89 3.32
N LEU A 68 -0.80 -0.34 2.90
CA LEU A 68 0.51 -0.92 3.20
C LEU A 68 0.75 -1.03 4.71
N ASN A 69 0.51 0.03 5.49
CA ASN A 69 0.64 -0.01 6.95
C ASN A 69 -0.35 -0.95 7.64
N SER A 70 -1.46 -1.29 6.98
CA SER A 70 -2.42 -2.28 7.49
C SER A 70 -1.93 -3.71 7.24
N LEU A 71 -1.37 -3.95 6.05
CA LEU A 71 -0.91 -5.27 5.62
C LEU A 71 0.46 -5.66 6.18
N MET A 72 1.39 -4.72 6.29
CA MET A 72 2.81 -4.99 6.58
C MET A 72 3.52 -3.82 7.28
N ASP A 73 4.71 -4.06 7.81
CA ASP A 73 5.61 -3.04 8.35
C ASP A 73 6.67 -2.58 7.31
N TYR A 74 7.50 -1.60 7.70
CA TYR A 74 8.53 -1.04 6.83
C TYR A 74 9.52 -2.06 6.28
N GLU A 75 9.91 -3.08 7.04
CA GLU A 75 10.91 -4.05 6.57
C GLU A 75 10.33 -4.93 5.46
N GLU A 76 9.11 -5.41 5.63
CA GLU A 76 8.36 -6.11 4.58
C GLU A 76 8.19 -5.24 3.33
N PHE A 77 7.78 -3.98 3.51
CA PHE A 77 7.66 -3.03 2.40
C PHE A 77 8.98 -2.86 1.64
N SER A 78 10.08 -2.64 2.37
CA SER A 78 11.41 -2.49 1.78
C SER A 78 11.80 -3.73 0.98
N ARG A 79 11.54 -4.93 1.51
CA ARG A 79 11.76 -6.20 0.79
C ARG A 79 10.90 -6.31 -0.47
N GLN A 80 9.65 -5.84 -0.45
CA GLN A 80 8.80 -5.85 -1.65
C GLN A 80 9.30 -4.88 -2.72
N VAL A 81 9.74 -3.69 -2.29
CA VAL A 81 10.28 -2.63 -3.17
C VAL A 81 11.63 -3.02 -3.76
N GLN A 82 12.52 -3.67 -3.01
CA GLN A 82 13.78 -4.21 -3.55
C GLN A 82 13.56 -5.32 -4.60
N LYS A 83 12.38 -5.94 -4.61
CA LYS A 83 11.99 -6.99 -5.55
C LYS A 83 11.08 -6.47 -6.68
N LEU A 84 10.92 -5.15 -6.82
CA LEU A 84 10.22 -4.50 -7.96
C LEU A 84 11.21 -4.26 -9.09
#